data_AF-A0A897NB68-F1
#
_entry.id   AF-A0A897NB68-F1
#
_cell.length_a   1.000
_cell.length_b   1.000
_cell.length_c   1.000
_cell.angle_alpha   90.00
_cell.angle_beta   90.00
_cell.angle_gamma   90.00
#
_symmetry.space_group_name_H-M   'P 1'
#
loop_
_entity.id
_entity.type
_entity.pdbx_description
1 polymer ?
#
loop_
_entity_poly.entity_id
_entity_poly.type
_entity_poly.pdbx_seq_one_letter_code
_entity_poly.pdbx_strand_id
1 'polypeptide(L)'
;MPHSADNKVDGIVLVTEDAQEFLNPKQEITYREHRRELAEWMLSLGKNPSKAEVYSYTTAKNRMNRLDIFYRFIWDRKGRYIQDLTTDHADTWMRWLARQDYKESTKCHYQKAARTLFKWKRHARGSDTEWDPEIEYSDPSTNYQPRDYLTRQDRRRLREAAMEYGSVPHYNSVAPEERDRWKTYLAQRLQKPKDEVTKQDWNRENWIVALKNETVSILKRWIDERETREKYDDCDALWLTKYSNRYDKDSFRTVFRNVAEEAGLDLENRDLTPYSIRHSTATYIADEEGLAVAAQQCRHKSKPTTEKYERSSVDI
;
A
#
# COMPACT_ATOMS: atom_id res chain seq x y z
N MET A 1 4.30 -7.05 33.29
CA MET A 1 2.82 -7.04 33.49
C MET A 1 2.14 -7.50 32.19
N PRO A 2 1.19 -8.44 32.24
CA PRO A 2 0.59 -9.07 31.06
C PRO A 2 -0.53 -8.18 30.46
N HIS A 3 -0.19 -6.96 30.02
CA HIS A 3 -1.17 -5.97 29.52
C HIS A 3 -1.38 -5.96 28.00
N SER A 4 -0.77 -6.89 27.24
CA SER A 4 -0.72 -6.77 25.77
C SER A 4 -2.05 -7.02 25.07
N ALA A 5 -2.92 -7.89 25.63
CA ALA A 5 -4.22 -8.21 25.03
C ALA A 5 -5.27 -7.13 25.32
N ASP A 6 -5.39 -6.69 26.58
CA ASP A 6 -6.38 -5.69 27.00
C ASP A 6 -6.17 -4.32 26.34
N ASN A 7 -4.94 -3.94 26.00
CA ASN A 7 -4.67 -2.65 25.35
C ASN A 7 -4.91 -2.67 23.82
N LYS A 8 -5.59 -3.70 23.29
CA LYS A 8 -5.82 -3.85 21.86
C LYS A 8 -7.27 -4.24 21.54
N VAL A 9 -7.74 -3.79 20.38
CA VAL A 9 -8.95 -4.30 19.70
C VAL A 9 -8.53 -4.70 18.29
N ASP A 10 -8.64 -5.97 17.95
CA ASP A 10 -8.17 -6.54 16.67
C ASP A 10 -6.73 -6.13 16.31
N GLY A 11 -5.86 -5.98 17.30
CA GLY A 11 -4.47 -5.53 17.13
C GLY A 11 -4.29 -4.03 16.91
N ILE A 12 -5.36 -3.22 16.95
CA ILE A 12 -5.28 -1.76 17.07
C ILE A 12 -4.95 -1.40 18.52
N VAL A 13 -3.87 -0.66 18.73
CA VAL A 13 -3.44 -0.20 20.06
C VAL A 13 -4.37 0.90 20.56
N LEU A 14 -4.87 0.76 21.79
CA LEU A 14 -5.83 1.70 22.39
C LEU A 14 -5.14 2.88 23.07
N VAL A 15 -4.15 2.60 23.92
CA VAL A 15 -3.28 3.58 24.61
C VAL A 15 -1.84 3.40 24.13
N THR A 16 -1.25 4.45 23.58
CA THR A 16 0.15 4.47 23.12
C THR A 16 1.11 4.73 24.29
N GLU A 17 2.39 4.38 24.14
CA GLU A 17 3.42 4.69 25.13
C GLU A 17 3.48 6.21 25.39
N ASP A 18 3.48 7.03 24.33
CA ASP A 18 3.40 8.49 24.45
C ASP A 18 2.16 8.98 25.24
N ALA A 19 1.02 8.30 25.13
CA ALA A 19 -0.18 8.70 25.86
C ALA A 19 -0.09 8.31 27.34
N GLN A 20 0.59 7.22 27.68
CA GLN A 20 0.78 6.79 29.06
C GLN A 20 1.55 7.84 29.87
N GLU A 21 2.47 8.59 29.25
CA GLU A 21 3.20 9.68 29.92
C GLU A 21 2.30 10.80 30.46
N PHE A 22 1.10 10.99 29.89
CA PHE A 22 0.12 12.00 30.31
C PHE A 22 -0.88 11.48 31.35
N LEU A 23 -0.93 10.17 31.58
CA LEU A 23 -2.06 9.53 32.25
C LEU A 23 -1.63 8.91 33.57
N ASN A 24 -2.38 9.22 34.63
CA ASN A 24 -2.31 8.41 35.84
C ASN A 24 -3.09 7.08 35.65
N PRO A 25 -2.92 6.09 36.55
CA PRO A 25 -3.53 4.77 36.35
C PRO A 25 -5.06 4.77 36.19
N LYS A 26 -5.78 5.69 36.84
CA LYS A 26 -7.24 5.81 36.69
C LYS A 26 -7.61 6.42 35.35
N GLN A 27 -6.88 7.44 34.91
CA GLN A 27 -7.09 8.09 33.61
C GLN A 27 -6.74 7.13 32.46
N GLU A 28 -5.73 6.30 32.61
CA GLU A 28 -5.36 5.28 31.62
C GLU A 28 -6.49 4.28 31.39
N ILE A 29 -7.09 3.75 32.46
CA ILE A 29 -8.23 2.82 32.36
C ILE A 29 -9.39 3.49 31.62
N THR A 30 -9.76 4.70 32.03
CA THR A 30 -10.87 5.46 31.45
C THR A 30 -10.61 5.81 29.98
N TYR A 31 -9.39 6.26 29.64
CA TYR A 31 -9.01 6.55 28.26
C TYR A 31 -8.97 5.29 27.40
N ARG A 32 -8.47 4.17 27.92
CA ARG A 32 -8.45 2.89 27.22
C ARG A 32 -9.86 2.42 26.86
N GLU A 33 -10.80 2.50 27.80
CA GLU A 33 -12.19 2.13 27.55
C GLU A 33 -12.84 3.04 26.50
N HIS A 34 -12.64 4.35 26.64
CA HIS A 34 -13.10 5.32 25.66
C HIS A 34 -12.58 5.04 24.24
N ARG A 35 -11.31 4.66 24.12
CA ARG A 35 -10.66 4.31 22.85
C ARG A 35 -11.15 2.96 22.31
N ARG A 36 -11.46 2.00 23.20
CA ARG A 36 -12.04 0.70 22.86
C ARG A 36 -13.40 0.85 22.19
N GLU A 37 -14.32 1.56 22.83
CA GLU A 37 -15.66 1.81 22.30
C GLU A 37 -15.61 2.45 20.90
N LEU A 38 -14.69 3.40 20.70
CA LEU A 38 -14.48 4.03 19.40
C LEU A 38 -13.93 3.05 18.36
N ALA A 39 -12.92 2.24 18.71
CA ALA A 39 -12.34 1.25 17.80
C ALA A 39 -13.37 0.21 17.37
N GLU A 40 -14.13 -0.34 18.32
CA GLU A 40 -15.17 -1.32 18.07
C GLU A 40 -16.29 -0.74 17.21
N TRP A 41 -16.74 0.48 17.49
CA TRP A 41 -17.72 1.17 16.63
C TRP A 41 -17.20 1.36 15.21
N MET A 42 -15.92 1.73 15.04
CA MET A 42 -15.32 1.90 13.72
C MET A 42 -15.27 0.60 12.92
N LEU A 43 -15.02 -0.53 13.58
CA LEU A 43 -14.91 -1.86 12.98
C LEU A 43 -16.27 -2.55 12.76
N SER A 44 -17.33 -2.13 13.47
CA SER A 44 -18.66 -2.76 13.39
C SER A 44 -19.73 -1.94 12.67
N LEU A 45 -19.75 -0.60 12.81
CA LEU A 45 -20.84 0.27 12.33
C LEU A 45 -20.36 1.51 11.56
N GLY A 46 -19.08 1.89 11.70
CA GLY A 46 -18.67 3.30 11.70
C GLY A 46 -18.83 4.13 10.41
N LYS A 47 -18.49 3.60 9.23
CA LYS A 47 -18.36 4.44 8.01
C LYS A 47 -19.70 4.98 7.57
N ASN A 48 -20.75 4.16 7.60
CA ASN A 48 -22.12 4.61 7.42
C ASN A 48 -23.04 3.77 8.30
N PRO A 49 -23.36 4.23 9.54
CA PRO A 49 -24.12 3.45 10.50
C PRO A 49 -25.50 3.02 9.98
N SER A 50 -26.15 3.86 9.16
CA SER A 50 -27.45 3.53 8.56
C SER A 50 -27.38 2.47 7.44
N LYS A 51 -26.19 2.19 6.90
CA LYS A 51 -25.96 1.19 5.84
C LYS A 51 -25.07 0.02 6.31
N ALA A 52 -24.74 -0.06 7.60
CA ALA A 52 -23.77 -1.00 8.15
C ALA A 52 -22.42 -1.03 7.40
N GLU A 53 -22.00 0.09 6.79
CA GLU A 53 -20.67 0.17 6.19
C GLU A 53 -19.63 0.38 7.28
N VAL A 54 -18.64 -0.51 7.37
CA VAL A 54 -17.54 -0.43 8.33
C VAL A 54 -16.32 0.29 7.76
N TYR A 55 -15.45 0.79 8.64
CA TYR A 55 -14.12 1.22 8.20
C TYR A 55 -13.25 0.00 7.92
N SER A 56 -12.39 0.08 6.89
CA SER A 56 -11.35 -0.94 6.72
C SER A 56 -10.42 -0.94 7.94
N TYR A 57 -9.90 -2.12 8.31
CA TYR A 57 -8.95 -2.26 9.40
C TYR A 57 -7.82 -1.21 9.37
N THR A 58 -7.19 -1.06 8.20
CA THR A 58 -6.10 -0.10 7.98
C THR A 58 -6.57 1.35 8.20
N THR A 59 -7.78 1.70 7.78
CA THR A 59 -8.36 3.04 8.01
C THR A 59 -8.63 3.26 9.50
N ALA A 60 -9.19 2.27 10.19
CA ALA A 60 -9.47 2.36 11.63
C ALA A 60 -8.19 2.57 12.43
N LYS A 61 -7.19 1.70 12.23
CA LYS A 61 -5.86 1.82 12.85
C LYS A 61 -5.22 3.20 12.62
N ASN A 62 -5.24 3.67 11.37
CA ASN A 62 -4.67 4.96 10.99
C ASN A 62 -5.37 6.15 11.66
N ARG A 63 -6.69 6.10 11.81
CA ARG A 63 -7.46 7.15 12.49
C ARG A 63 -7.27 7.10 13.99
N MET A 64 -7.24 5.90 14.58
CA MET A 64 -6.95 5.74 16.01
C MET A 64 -5.60 6.36 16.37
N ASN A 65 -4.53 6.08 15.60
CA ASN A 65 -3.22 6.68 15.84
C ASN A 65 -3.25 8.22 15.72
N ARG A 66 -3.97 8.77 14.74
CA ARG A 66 -4.09 10.24 14.56
C ARG A 66 -4.90 10.90 15.67
N LEU A 67 -5.94 10.23 16.14
CA LEU A 67 -6.73 10.69 17.27
C LEU A 67 -5.90 10.69 18.56
N ASP A 68 -4.99 9.74 18.75
CA ASP A 68 -4.09 9.75 19.89
C ASP A 68 -3.24 11.03 19.94
N ILE A 69 -2.69 11.44 18.80
CA ILE A 69 -1.97 12.71 18.65
C ILE A 69 -2.88 13.90 18.98
N PHE A 70 -4.14 13.88 18.52
CA PHE A 70 -5.11 14.93 18.83
C PHE A 70 -5.40 15.03 20.34
N TYR A 71 -5.62 13.91 21.02
CA TYR A 71 -5.82 13.88 22.47
C TYR A 71 -4.62 14.46 23.22
N ARG A 72 -3.42 13.96 22.92
CA ARG A 72 -2.18 14.45 23.55
C ARG A 72 -1.93 15.93 23.30
N PHE A 73 -2.18 16.40 22.07
CA PHE A 73 -2.09 17.83 21.74
C PHE A 73 -2.99 18.70 22.66
N ILE A 74 -4.21 18.24 22.95
CA ILE A 74 -5.11 18.98 23.84
C ILE A 74 -4.67 18.84 25.30
N TRP A 75 -4.24 17.66 25.74
CA TRP A 75 -3.81 17.45 27.12
C TRP A 75 -2.58 18.27 27.48
N ASP A 76 -1.59 18.30 26.58
CA ASP A 76 -0.40 19.13 26.70
C ASP A 76 -0.78 20.61 26.88
N ARG A 77 -1.61 21.13 25.96
CA ARG A 77 -1.98 22.54 25.98
C ARG A 77 -2.90 22.94 27.13
N LYS A 78 -3.69 22.01 27.65
CA LYS A 78 -4.59 22.23 28.80
C LYS A 78 -3.93 21.86 30.13
N GLY A 79 -2.75 21.26 30.11
CA GLY A 79 -2.04 20.76 31.29
C GLY A 79 -2.82 19.68 32.08
N ARG A 80 -3.79 19.00 31.46
CA ARG A 80 -4.62 17.99 32.12
C ARG A 80 -5.30 17.04 31.14
N TYR A 81 -5.60 15.83 31.64
CA TYR A 81 -6.44 14.86 30.94
C TYR A 81 -7.85 15.40 30.67
N ILE A 82 -8.29 15.28 29.42
CA ILE A 82 -9.64 15.58 28.96
C ILE A 82 -10.11 14.44 28.04
N GLN A 83 -11.10 13.66 28.51
CA GLN A 83 -11.69 12.60 27.69
C GLN A 83 -12.62 13.16 26.60
N ASP A 84 -13.43 14.15 26.96
CA ASP A 84 -14.50 14.63 26.09
C ASP A 84 -14.04 15.85 25.28
N LEU A 85 -13.39 15.60 24.13
CA LEU A 85 -12.93 16.69 23.25
C LEU A 85 -14.10 17.38 22.54
N THR A 86 -14.16 18.70 22.59
CA THR A 86 -15.19 19.52 21.93
C THR A 86 -14.79 19.90 20.50
N THR A 87 -15.73 20.45 19.73
CA THR A 87 -15.47 21.04 18.42
C THR A 87 -14.45 22.18 18.50
N ASP A 88 -14.51 23.01 19.55
CA ASP A 88 -13.52 24.07 19.80
C ASP A 88 -12.09 23.53 19.96
N HIS A 89 -11.94 22.35 20.60
CA HIS A 89 -10.65 21.68 20.66
C HIS A 89 -10.18 21.25 19.28
N ALA A 90 -11.09 20.79 18.42
CA ALA A 90 -10.77 20.40 17.06
C ALA A 90 -10.38 21.61 16.20
N ASP A 91 -11.10 22.73 16.28
CA ASP A 91 -10.72 23.97 15.58
C ASP A 91 -9.40 24.53 16.11
N THR A 92 -9.16 24.45 17.42
CA THR A 92 -7.86 24.78 18.01
C THR A 92 -6.73 23.95 17.40
N TRP A 93 -6.97 22.65 17.19
CA TRP A 93 -6.00 21.76 16.55
C TRP A 93 -5.85 22.06 15.05
N MET A 94 -6.93 22.36 14.33
CA MET A 94 -6.85 22.77 12.92
C MET A 94 -6.03 24.05 12.78
N ARG A 95 -6.29 25.10 13.57
CA ARG A 95 -5.48 26.33 13.55
C ARG A 95 -4.00 26.07 13.86
N TRP A 96 -3.68 25.09 14.71
CA TRP A 96 -2.29 24.69 14.96
C TRP A 96 -1.69 23.97 13.74
N LEU A 97 -2.40 23.02 13.14
CA LEU A 97 -1.99 22.30 11.93
C LEU A 97 -1.74 23.23 10.75
N ALA A 98 -2.51 24.32 10.62
CA ALA A 98 -2.34 25.31 9.56
C ALA A 98 -0.92 25.91 9.56
N ARG A 99 -0.33 26.08 10.75
CA ARG A 99 1.01 26.65 10.95
C ARG A 99 2.13 25.61 10.84
N GLN A 100 1.81 24.31 10.79
CA GLN A 100 2.81 23.26 10.68
C GLN A 100 3.21 23.04 9.22
N ASP A 101 4.48 22.70 9.02
CA ASP A 101 5.03 22.29 7.74
C ASP A 101 4.70 20.81 7.44
N TYR A 102 3.40 20.56 7.25
CA TYR A 102 2.89 19.27 6.80
C TYR A 102 2.28 19.40 5.41
N LYS A 103 2.39 18.32 4.61
CA LYS A 103 1.63 18.20 3.36
C LYS A 103 0.14 18.40 3.63
N GLU A 104 -0.52 19.09 2.71
CA GLU A 104 -1.96 19.39 2.78
C GLU A 104 -2.82 18.11 2.92
N SER A 105 -2.45 17.04 2.21
CA SER A 105 -3.08 15.72 2.35
C SER A 105 -2.92 15.12 3.75
N THR A 106 -1.79 15.35 4.42
CA THR A 106 -1.59 14.92 5.82
C THR A 106 -2.52 15.67 6.76
N LYS A 107 -2.65 17.00 6.61
CA LYS A 107 -3.59 17.85 7.36
C LYS A 107 -5.04 17.38 7.15
N CYS A 108 -5.43 17.09 5.90
CA CYS A 108 -6.73 16.51 5.57
C CYS A 108 -6.97 15.15 6.27
N HIS A 109 -5.97 14.27 6.34
CA HIS A 109 -6.10 13.01 7.08
C HIS A 109 -6.27 13.19 8.59
N TYR A 110 -5.61 14.18 9.19
CA TYR A 110 -5.85 14.55 10.59
C TYR A 110 -7.27 15.06 10.81
N GLN A 111 -7.75 15.96 9.94
CA GLN A 111 -9.12 16.46 10.00
C GLN A 111 -10.17 15.34 9.83
N LYS A 112 -9.97 14.41 8.89
CA LYS A 112 -10.82 13.23 8.72
C LYS A 112 -10.85 12.36 9.98
N ALA A 113 -9.73 12.23 10.70
CA ALA A 113 -9.69 11.51 11.97
C ALA A 113 -10.53 12.24 13.03
N ALA A 114 -10.36 13.55 13.22
CA ALA A 114 -11.18 14.36 14.12
C ALA A 114 -12.68 14.28 13.81
N ARG A 115 -13.09 14.41 12.53
CA ARG A 115 -14.49 14.22 12.09
C ARG A 115 -15.05 12.84 12.49
N THR A 116 -14.22 11.81 12.52
CA THR A 116 -14.63 10.46 12.93
C THR A 116 -15.03 10.43 14.40
N LEU A 117 -14.27 11.11 15.26
CA LEU A 117 -14.57 11.19 16.68
C LEU A 117 -15.93 11.81 16.93
N PHE A 118 -16.23 12.95 16.30
CA PHE A 118 -17.53 13.62 16.46
C PHE A 118 -18.67 12.82 15.84
N LYS A 119 -18.44 12.17 14.69
CA LYS A 119 -19.41 11.24 14.11
C LYS A 119 -19.75 10.10 15.07
N TRP A 120 -18.75 9.49 15.69
CA TRP A 120 -18.96 8.45 16.69
C TRP A 120 -19.72 8.97 17.91
N LYS A 121 -19.35 10.14 18.44
CA LYS A 121 -20.09 10.76 19.56
C LYS A 121 -21.57 10.97 19.23
N ARG A 122 -21.86 11.43 18.02
CA ARG A 122 -23.24 11.61 17.54
C ARG A 122 -24.02 10.30 17.52
N HIS A 123 -23.45 9.26 16.92
CA HIS A 123 -24.17 8.01 16.69
C HIS A 123 -24.18 7.04 17.87
N ALA A 124 -23.07 6.94 18.61
CA ALA A 124 -22.92 5.96 19.69
C ALA A 124 -23.24 6.55 21.07
N ARG A 125 -23.08 7.86 21.26
CA ARG A 125 -23.31 8.53 22.55
C ARG A 125 -24.52 9.47 22.55
N GLY A 126 -25.26 9.52 21.44
CA GLY A 126 -26.48 10.33 21.32
C GLY A 126 -26.25 11.84 21.45
N SER A 127 -25.02 12.32 21.22
CA SER A 127 -24.75 13.77 21.24
C SER A 127 -25.26 14.42 19.95
N ASP A 128 -25.79 15.63 20.00
CA ASP A 128 -26.16 16.36 18.77
C ASP A 128 -24.97 17.17 18.22
N THR A 129 -23.76 16.67 18.44
CA THR A 129 -22.52 17.39 18.11
C THR A 129 -22.18 17.18 16.64
N GLU A 130 -22.59 18.13 15.81
CA GLU A 130 -22.08 18.29 14.45
C GLU A 130 -20.87 19.22 14.46
N TRP A 131 -19.79 18.82 13.80
CA TRP A 131 -18.59 19.66 13.69
C TRP A 131 -18.48 20.22 12.28
N ASP A 132 -18.70 21.53 12.17
CA ASP A 132 -18.42 22.32 10.99
C ASP A 132 -17.10 23.09 11.24
N PRO A 133 -15.97 22.67 10.64
CA PRO A 133 -14.66 23.21 10.95
C PRO A 133 -14.45 24.61 10.34
N GLU A 134 -13.80 25.51 11.08
CA GLU A 134 -13.44 26.85 10.57
C GLU A 134 -12.38 26.81 9.45
N ILE A 135 -11.53 25.78 9.48
CA ILE A 135 -10.48 25.56 8.47
C ILE A 135 -10.70 24.18 7.87
N GLU A 136 -10.99 24.13 6.57
CA GLU A 136 -11.06 22.89 5.80
C GLU A 136 -9.76 22.61 5.07
N TYR A 137 -9.24 21.39 5.24
CA TYR A 137 -8.12 20.89 4.46
C TYR A 137 -8.63 19.99 3.36
N SER A 138 -8.23 20.30 2.13
CA SER A 138 -8.51 19.44 0.99
C SER A 138 -7.42 18.39 0.85
N ASP A 139 -7.75 17.21 0.34
CA ASP A 139 -6.70 16.30 -0.12
C ASP A 139 -6.47 16.61 -1.60
N PRO A 140 -5.37 17.23 -2.01
CA PRO A 140 -5.11 17.50 -3.42
C PRO A 140 -5.02 16.22 -4.25
N SER A 141 -4.86 15.02 -3.66
CA SER A 141 -5.01 13.76 -4.40
C SER A 141 -6.45 13.47 -4.87
N THR A 142 -7.42 14.25 -4.39
CA THR A 142 -8.80 14.31 -4.91
C THR A 142 -8.86 15.13 -6.20
N ASN A 143 -8.02 16.18 -6.32
CA ASN A 143 -7.71 16.86 -7.58
C ASN A 143 -6.55 16.14 -8.25
N TYR A 144 -6.86 15.01 -8.90
CA TYR A 144 -5.87 14.18 -9.59
C TYR A 144 -5.01 15.01 -10.56
N GLN A 145 -3.83 15.44 -10.10
CA GLN A 145 -2.71 15.72 -10.98
C GLN A 145 -2.13 14.35 -11.35
N PRO A 146 -2.00 14.02 -12.65
CA PRO A 146 -1.34 12.80 -13.06
C PRO A 146 0.05 12.77 -12.42
N ARG A 147 0.29 11.82 -11.51
CA ARG A 147 1.65 11.54 -11.09
C ARG A 147 2.44 11.15 -12.32
N ASP A 148 3.64 11.70 -12.44
CA ASP A 148 4.56 11.32 -13.49
C ASP A 148 4.71 9.78 -13.51
N TYR A 149 4.55 9.22 -14.70
CA TYR A 149 4.54 7.79 -14.93
C TYR A 149 5.62 7.42 -15.92
N LEU A 150 6.08 6.18 -15.82
CA LEU A 150 7.14 5.70 -16.71
C LEU A 150 6.64 5.70 -18.15
N THR A 151 7.30 6.48 -19.01
CA THR A 151 7.08 6.44 -20.45
C THR A 151 7.48 5.06 -21.02
N ARG A 152 7.15 4.79 -22.29
CA ARG A 152 7.56 3.53 -22.95
C ARG A 152 9.08 3.39 -22.94
N GLN A 153 9.78 4.50 -23.14
CA GLN A 153 11.24 4.56 -23.09
C GLN A 153 11.76 4.34 -21.66
N ASP A 154 11.15 4.95 -20.64
CA ASP A 154 11.53 4.71 -19.24
C ASP A 154 11.36 3.24 -18.87
N ARG A 155 10.26 2.61 -19.28
CA ARG A 155 10.00 1.19 -19.02
C ARG A 155 11.02 0.28 -19.70
N ARG A 156 11.46 0.64 -20.92
CA ARG A 156 12.50 -0.10 -21.64
C ARG A 156 13.84 0.01 -20.91
N ARG A 157 14.26 1.24 -20.57
CA ARG A 157 15.49 1.49 -19.81
C ARG A 157 15.48 0.79 -18.45
N LEU A 158 14.36 0.89 -17.72
CA LEU A 158 14.20 0.22 -16.42
C LEU A 158 14.29 -1.31 -16.55
N ARG A 159 13.77 -1.88 -17.64
CA ARG A 159 13.88 -3.32 -17.91
C ARG A 159 15.32 -3.70 -18.23
N GLU A 160 15.99 -2.98 -19.12
CA GLU A 160 17.39 -3.23 -19.50
C GLU A 160 18.29 -3.13 -18.26
N ALA A 161 18.16 -2.06 -17.47
CA ALA A 161 18.85 -1.91 -16.20
C ALA A 161 18.53 -3.02 -15.20
N ALA A 162 17.27 -3.48 -15.10
CA ALA A 162 16.92 -4.60 -14.22
C ALA A 162 17.56 -5.94 -14.63
N MET A 163 17.89 -6.13 -15.91
CA MET A 163 18.60 -7.32 -16.39
C MET A 163 20.10 -7.27 -16.06
N GLU A 164 20.68 -6.08 -15.96
CA GLU A 164 22.08 -5.84 -15.62
C GLU A 164 22.28 -5.71 -14.10
N TYR A 165 21.30 -5.16 -13.40
CA TYR A 165 21.33 -4.93 -11.98
C TYR A 165 21.40 -6.24 -11.19
N GLY A 166 22.57 -6.52 -10.64
CA GLY A 166 22.83 -7.71 -9.81
C GLY A 166 22.96 -9.02 -10.59
N SER A 167 23.14 -8.99 -11.92
CA SER A 167 23.34 -10.21 -12.71
C SER A 167 24.83 -10.55 -12.90
N VAL A 168 25.09 -11.87 -12.97
CA VAL A 168 26.36 -12.49 -13.40
C VAL A 168 26.21 -12.90 -14.89
N PRO A 169 27.27 -12.84 -15.74
CA PRO A 169 27.18 -12.70 -17.20
C PRO A 169 26.48 -13.82 -18.03
N HIS A 170 26.35 -13.54 -19.34
CA HIS A 170 25.28 -13.94 -20.26
C HIS A 170 25.40 -15.29 -21.02
N TYR A 171 24.23 -15.76 -21.48
CA TYR A 171 23.75 -16.95 -22.23
C TYR A 171 24.59 -17.58 -23.39
N ASN A 172 25.68 -16.98 -23.88
CA ASN A 172 26.54 -17.68 -24.86
C ASN A 172 27.51 -18.68 -24.22
N SER A 173 27.30 -19.00 -22.94
CA SER A 173 28.17 -19.79 -22.08
C SER A 173 27.69 -21.23 -21.85
N VAL A 174 26.61 -21.69 -22.51
CA VAL A 174 25.97 -22.98 -22.21
C VAL A 174 25.63 -23.83 -23.44
N ALA A 175 25.74 -25.16 -23.27
CA ALA A 175 25.87 -26.15 -24.33
C ALA A 175 24.53 -26.69 -24.89
N PRO A 176 24.51 -27.24 -26.13
CA PRO A 176 23.31 -27.74 -26.81
C PRO A 176 22.48 -28.79 -26.05
N GLU A 177 23.11 -29.55 -25.15
CA GLU A 177 22.51 -30.62 -24.34
C GLU A 177 21.45 -30.12 -23.34
N GLU A 178 21.58 -28.87 -22.88
CA GLU A 178 20.61 -28.28 -21.94
C GLU A 178 19.29 -27.90 -22.61
N ARG A 179 19.28 -27.72 -23.94
CA ARG A 179 18.06 -27.48 -24.72
C ARG A 179 17.18 -28.74 -24.82
N ASP A 180 17.79 -29.92 -24.73
CA ASP A 180 17.09 -31.19 -24.79
C ASP A 180 16.34 -31.51 -23.49
N ARG A 181 16.91 -31.09 -22.34
CA ARG A 181 16.27 -31.19 -21.01
C ARG A 181 14.94 -30.44 -20.94
N TRP A 182 14.87 -29.26 -21.56
CA TRP A 182 13.66 -28.44 -21.59
C TRP A 182 12.50 -29.08 -22.37
N LYS A 183 12.81 -29.79 -23.45
CA LYS A 183 11.80 -30.52 -24.23
C LYS A 183 11.24 -31.72 -23.46
N THR A 184 12.10 -32.42 -22.69
CA THR A 184 11.68 -33.54 -21.83
C THR A 184 10.74 -33.07 -20.70
N TYR A 185 11.03 -31.93 -20.09
CA TYR A 185 10.21 -31.35 -19.01
C TYR A 185 8.80 -30.96 -19.49
N LEU A 186 8.68 -30.40 -20.70
CA LEU A 186 7.39 -30.02 -21.28
C LEU A 186 6.55 -31.24 -21.69
N ALA A 187 7.18 -32.31 -22.17
CA ALA A 187 6.53 -33.56 -22.52
C ALA A 187 5.88 -34.24 -21.30
N GLN A 188 6.60 -34.29 -20.16
CA GLN A 188 6.07 -34.82 -18.90
C GLN A 188 4.89 -34.00 -18.38
N ARG A 189 4.99 -32.67 -18.42
CA ARG A 189 3.96 -31.77 -17.88
C ARG A 189 2.67 -31.77 -18.70
N LEU A 190 2.76 -31.98 -20.01
CA LEU A 190 1.62 -32.00 -20.92
C LEU A 190 1.10 -33.40 -21.21
N GLN A 191 1.66 -34.43 -20.54
CA GLN A 191 1.35 -35.86 -20.72
C GLN A 191 1.26 -36.27 -22.20
N LYS A 192 2.24 -35.87 -22.99
CA LYS A 192 2.29 -36.18 -24.41
C LYS A 192 3.71 -36.43 -24.92
N PRO A 193 3.87 -37.15 -26.03
CA PRO A 193 5.18 -37.42 -26.61
C PRO A 193 5.98 -36.14 -26.87
N LYS A 194 7.30 -36.18 -26.63
CA LYS A 194 8.22 -35.02 -26.68
C LYS A 194 8.28 -34.37 -28.07
N ASP A 195 8.05 -35.18 -29.07
CA ASP A 195 8.01 -34.94 -30.51
C ASP A 195 6.66 -34.38 -30.99
N GLU A 196 5.60 -34.48 -30.18
CA GLU A 196 4.27 -33.92 -30.45
C GLU A 196 4.00 -32.58 -29.73
N VAL A 197 5.04 -31.98 -29.13
CA VAL A 197 4.96 -30.64 -28.53
C VAL A 197 4.99 -29.59 -29.63
N THR A 198 3.85 -28.97 -29.94
CA THR A 198 3.72 -27.94 -30.97
C THR A 198 3.67 -26.53 -30.39
N LYS A 199 3.79 -25.53 -31.26
CA LYS A 199 3.70 -24.10 -30.91
C LYS A 199 2.30 -23.68 -30.43
N GLN A 200 1.28 -24.51 -30.67
CA GLN A 200 -0.11 -24.26 -30.27
C GLN A 200 -0.39 -24.72 -28.83
N ASP A 201 0.38 -25.67 -28.31
CA ASP A 201 0.32 -26.13 -26.92
C ASP A 201 0.93 -25.15 -25.91
N TRP A 202 1.55 -24.09 -26.43
CA TRP A 202 1.99 -22.92 -25.66
C TRP A 202 0.84 -22.00 -25.23
N ASN A 203 -0.32 -22.09 -25.88
CA ASN A 203 -1.41 -21.12 -25.71
C ASN A 203 -2.73 -21.81 -25.36
N ARG A 204 -2.84 -22.35 -24.14
CA ARG A 204 -4.16 -22.65 -23.55
C ARG A 204 -4.40 -21.83 -22.29
N GLU A 205 -5.55 -21.18 -22.34
CA GLU A 205 -6.07 -20.19 -21.41
C GLU A 205 -6.15 -20.72 -19.98
N ASN A 206 -5.57 -19.95 -19.07
CA ASN A 206 -5.94 -19.89 -17.67
C ASN A 206 -5.74 -18.45 -17.23
N TRP A 207 -6.78 -17.85 -16.65
CA TRP A 207 -6.71 -16.53 -16.03
C TRP A 207 -5.79 -16.57 -14.80
N ILE A 208 -4.50 -16.39 -15.11
CA ILE A 208 -3.34 -16.08 -14.29
C ILE A 208 -2.64 -15.05 -15.17
N VAL A 209 -2.28 -13.86 -14.67
CA VAL A 209 -1.62 -12.83 -15.50
C VAL A 209 -0.47 -13.50 -16.26
N ALA A 210 -0.62 -13.65 -17.58
CA ALA A 210 0.28 -14.46 -18.37
C ALA A 210 1.68 -13.83 -18.30
N LEU A 211 2.60 -14.53 -17.64
CA LEU A 211 4.00 -14.12 -17.61
C LEU A 211 4.58 -14.39 -18.99
N LYS A 212 5.32 -13.43 -19.54
CA LYS A 212 6.10 -13.67 -20.75
C LYS A 212 7.07 -14.83 -20.49
N ASN A 213 7.34 -15.67 -21.49
CA ASN A 213 8.24 -16.82 -21.35
C ASN A 213 9.59 -16.46 -20.75
N GLU A 214 10.12 -15.29 -21.10
CA GLU A 214 11.34 -14.75 -20.52
C GLU A 214 11.24 -14.50 -19.01
N THR A 215 10.14 -13.91 -18.54
CA THR A 215 9.87 -13.72 -17.10
C THR A 215 9.74 -15.06 -16.39
N VAL A 216 9.13 -16.06 -17.03
CA VAL A 216 9.07 -17.43 -16.51
C VAL A 216 10.47 -18.03 -16.39
N SER A 217 11.33 -17.88 -17.39
CA SER A 217 12.71 -18.38 -17.35
C SER A 217 13.54 -17.71 -16.26
N ILE A 218 13.43 -16.39 -16.10
CA ILE A 218 14.11 -15.64 -15.02
C ILE A 218 13.62 -16.12 -13.65
N LEU A 219 12.30 -16.29 -13.50
CA LEU A 219 11.72 -16.78 -12.25
C LEU A 219 12.18 -18.20 -11.91
N LYS A 220 12.23 -19.10 -12.89
CA LYS A 220 12.73 -20.46 -12.68
C LYS A 220 14.20 -20.46 -12.24
N ARG A 221 15.05 -19.71 -12.94
CA ARG A 221 16.46 -19.54 -12.54
C ARG A 221 16.59 -19.05 -11.11
N TRP A 222 15.77 -18.08 -10.70
CA TRP A 222 15.75 -17.60 -9.31
C TRP A 222 15.29 -18.68 -8.32
N ILE A 223 14.24 -19.45 -8.64
CA ILE A 223 13.77 -20.54 -7.77
C ILE A 223 14.88 -21.58 -7.60
N ASP A 224 15.51 -22.01 -8.69
CA ASP A 224 16.62 -22.97 -8.67
C ASP A 224 17.79 -22.43 -7.82
N GLU A 225 18.18 -21.16 -8.01
CA GLU A 225 19.24 -20.52 -7.20
C GLU A 225 18.85 -20.41 -5.72
N ARG A 226 17.59 -20.09 -5.44
CA ARG A 226 17.07 -19.96 -4.08
C ARG A 226 17.11 -21.30 -3.35
N GLU A 227 16.76 -22.40 -4.01
CA GLU A 227 16.81 -23.77 -3.45
C GLU A 227 18.23 -24.21 -3.07
N THR A 228 19.27 -23.68 -3.71
CA THR A 228 20.67 -24.00 -3.37
C THR A 228 21.22 -23.23 -2.16
N ARG A 229 20.45 -22.29 -1.59
CA ARG A 229 20.92 -21.40 -0.54
C ARG A 229 20.28 -21.76 0.79
N GLU A 230 20.98 -22.59 1.57
CA GLU A 230 20.53 -23.07 2.90
C GLU A 230 19.97 -21.96 3.80
N LYS A 231 20.55 -20.75 3.74
CA LYS A 231 20.07 -19.57 4.48
C LYS A 231 18.62 -19.14 4.17
N TYR A 232 17.98 -19.72 3.16
CA TYR A 232 16.62 -19.43 2.72
C TYR A 232 15.63 -20.57 3.02
N ASP A 233 16.10 -21.71 3.53
CA ASP A 233 15.31 -22.93 3.73
C ASP A 233 14.16 -22.74 4.74
N ASP A 234 14.38 -21.92 5.78
CA ASP A 234 13.40 -21.66 6.84
C ASP A 234 12.29 -20.66 6.44
N CYS A 235 12.23 -20.19 5.18
CA CYS A 235 11.25 -19.17 4.77
C CYS A 235 10.63 -19.43 3.40
N ASP A 236 9.36 -19.79 3.35
CA ASP A 236 8.59 -20.05 2.11
C ASP A 236 8.32 -18.83 1.22
N ALA A 237 8.81 -17.64 1.58
CA ALA A 237 8.58 -16.45 0.76
C ALA A 237 9.36 -16.53 -0.57
N LEU A 238 8.66 -16.25 -1.67
CA LEU A 238 9.26 -16.26 -3.02
C LEU A 238 10.38 -15.22 -3.17
N TRP A 239 10.22 -14.05 -2.57
CA TRP A 239 11.20 -12.95 -2.65
C TRP A 239 11.82 -12.70 -1.28
N LEU A 240 13.13 -12.93 -1.19
CA LEU A 240 13.94 -12.78 0.01
C LEU A 240 15.09 -11.81 -0.25
N THR A 241 15.31 -10.88 0.69
CA THR A 241 16.48 -10.00 0.68
C THR A 241 17.76 -10.81 0.90
N LYS A 242 18.94 -10.21 0.65
CA LYS A 242 20.23 -10.87 0.91
C LYS A 242 20.43 -11.32 2.38
N TYR A 243 19.65 -10.74 3.29
CA TYR A 243 19.60 -11.04 4.73
C TYR A 243 18.51 -12.05 5.12
N SER A 244 17.93 -12.77 4.16
CA SER A 244 16.86 -13.77 4.36
C SER A 244 15.53 -13.22 4.88
N ASN A 245 15.37 -11.89 4.96
CA ASN A 245 14.09 -11.26 5.27
C ASN A 245 13.18 -11.24 4.04
N ARG A 246 11.88 -11.45 4.24
CA ARG A 246 10.86 -11.25 3.20
C ARG A 246 10.89 -9.82 2.66
N TYR A 247 10.79 -9.66 1.34
CA TYR A 247 10.62 -8.33 0.74
C TYR A 247 9.34 -7.65 1.24
N ASP A 248 9.48 -6.40 1.65
CA ASP A 248 8.40 -5.49 1.98
C ASP A 248 8.42 -4.23 1.09
N LYS A 249 7.56 -3.27 1.41
CA LYS A 249 7.45 -2.01 0.66
C LYS A 249 8.76 -1.24 0.60
N ASP A 250 9.52 -1.20 1.71
CA ASP A 250 10.74 -0.41 1.79
C ASP A 250 11.90 -1.11 1.10
N SER A 251 12.04 -2.42 1.28
CA SER A 251 13.02 -3.26 0.57
C SER A 251 12.84 -3.17 -0.95
N PHE A 252 11.58 -3.21 -1.43
CA PHE A 252 11.30 -3.08 -2.86
C PHE A 252 11.53 -1.65 -3.38
N ARG A 253 11.20 -0.63 -2.56
CA ARG A 253 11.48 0.77 -2.92
C ARG A 253 12.98 1.01 -3.12
N THR A 254 13.82 0.41 -2.29
CA THR A 254 15.29 0.49 -2.46
C THR A 254 15.74 -0.13 -3.77
N VAL A 255 15.29 -1.35 -4.09
CA VAL A 255 15.63 -2.00 -5.38
C VAL A 255 15.14 -1.17 -6.56
N PHE A 256 13.91 -0.68 -6.52
CA PHE A 256 13.36 0.16 -7.57
C PHE A 256 14.22 1.41 -7.80
N ARG A 257 14.63 2.10 -6.74
CA ARG A 257 15.47 3.29 -6.85
C ARG A 257 16.81 2.97 -7.49
N ASN A 258 17.49 1.93 -7.04
CA ASN A 258 18.79 1.54 -7.59
C ASN A 258 18.70 1.20 -9.08
N VAL A 259 17.67 0.44 -9.48
CA VAL A 259 17.44 0.11 -10.90
C VAL A 259 17.06 1.35 -11.71
N ALA A 260 16.29 2.28 -11.15
CA ALA A 260 15.92 3.51 -11.81
C ALA A 260 17.12 4.47 -11.97
N GLU A 261 18.00 4.54 -10.97
CA GLU A 261 19.27 5.27 -11.04
C GLU A 261 20.18 4.68 -12.13
N GLU A 262 20.35 3.35 -12.17
CA GLU A 262 21.09 2.63 -13.22
C GLU A 262 20.49 2.88 -14.62
N ALA A 263 19.17 2.96 -14.72
CA ALA A 263 18.45 3.30 -15.95
C ALA A 263 18.56 4.79 -16.36
N GLY A 264 19.27 5.61 -15.58
CA GLY A 264 19.41 7.05 -15.80
C GLY A 264 18.06 7.79 -15.74
N LEU A 265 17.16 7.36 -14.84
CA LEU A 265 15.90 8.05 -14.60
C LEU A 265 16.12 9.18 -13.59
N ASP A 266 15.55 10.34 -13.90
CA ASP A 266 15.58 11.49 -13.00
C ASP A 266 14.67 11.25 -11.78
N LEU A 267 15.26 10.82 -10.68
CA LEU A 267 14.56 10.61 -9.40
C LEU A 267 14.48 11.87 -8.53
N GLU A 268 15.11 12.97 -8.94
CA GLU A 268 15.14 14.22 -8.18
C GLU A 268 13.94 15.10 -8.56
N ASN A 269 13.67 15.22 -9.85
CA ASN A 269 12.59 16.07 -10.36
C ASN A 269 11.30 15.30 -10.66
N ARG A 270 11.35 13.97 -10.73
CA ARG A 270 10.17 13.12 -10.98
C ARG A 270 9.81 12.32 -9.74
N ASP A 271 8.53 12.34 -9.34
CA ASP A 271 7.98 11.54 -8.22
C ASP A 271 7.79 10.06 -8.62
N LEU A 272 8.89 9.42 -9.06
CA LEU A 272 8.90 8.02 -9.47
C LEU A 272 8.96 7.12 -8.25
N THR A 273 7.99 6.22 -8.16
CA THR A 273 7.88 5.22 -7.10
C THR A 273 7.60 3.85 -7.70
N PRO A 274 7.69 2.75 -6.93
CA PRO A 274 7.22 1.45 -7.40
C PRO A 274 5.79 1.46 -7.97
N TYR A 275 4.94 2.37 -7.49
CA TYR A 275 3.58 2.56 -8.00
C TYR A 275 3.56 3.09 -9.45
N SER A 276 4.59 3.82 -9.90
CA SER A 276 4.72 4.33 -11.27
C SER A 276 4.78 3.22 -12.33
N ILE A 277 5.25 2.01 -11.97
CA ILE A 277 5.17 0.81 -12.84
C ILE A 277 3.71 0.40 -13.09
N ARG A 278 2.91 0.36 -12.01
CA ARG A 278 1.50 0.01 -12.10
C ARG A 278 0.72 1.09 -12.82
N HIS A 279 0.99 2.36 -12.48
CA HIS A 279 0.36 3.51 -13.09
C HIS A 279 0.60 3.54 -14.60
N SER A 280 1.85 3.48 -15.05
CA SER A 280 2.18 3.41 -16.49
C SER A 280 1.51 2.22 -17.19
N THR A 281 1.44 1.04 -16.56
CA THR A 281 0.77 -0.12 -17.15
C THR A 281 -0.73 0.09 -17.29
N ALA A 282 -1.37 0.68 -16.29
CA ALA A 282 -2.78 1.00 -16.34
C ALA A 282 -3.09 2.04 -17.43
N THR A 283 -2.25 3.08 -17.55
CA THR A 283 -2.35 4.10 -18.60
C THR A 283 -2.22 3.47 -19.98
N TYR A 284 -1.19 2.67 -20.25
CA TYR A 284 -1.04 2.03 -21.57
C TYR A 284 -2.20 1.11 -21.95
N ILE A 285 -2.71 0.31 -21.00
CA ILE A 285 -3.87 -0.55 -21.28
C ILE A 285 -5.14 0.29 -21.47
N ALA A 286 -5.29 1.38 -20.72
CA ALA A 286 -6.43 2.28 -20.91
C ALA A 286 -6.40 2.93 -22.29
N ASP A 287 -5.22 3.34 -22.77
CA ASP A 287 -5.04 3.94 -24.09
C ASP A 287 -5.22 2.93 -25.24
N GLU A 288 -4.72 1.69 -25.10
CA GLU A 288 -4.76 0.68 -26.17
C GLU A 288 -6.04 -0.16 -26.18
N GLU A 289 -6.56 -0.53 -25.00
CA GLU A 289 -7.67 -1.49 -24.85
C GLU A 289 -8.87 -0.93 -24.06
N GLY A 290 -8.78 0.30 -23.57
CA GLY A 290 -9.86 0.99 -22.86
C GLY A 290 -9.88 0.78 -21.35
N LEU A 291 -10.61 1.66 -20.66
CA LEU A 291 -10.66 1.71 -19.19
C LEU A 291 -11.21 0.44 -18.53
N ALA A 292 -12.10 -0.31 -19.20
CA ALA A 292 -12.65 -1.54 -18.64
C ALA A 292 -11.56 -2.60 -18.46
N VAL A 293 -10.71 -2.78 -19.48
CA VAL A 293 -9.60 -3.73 -19.43
C VAL A 293 -8.54 -3.27 -18.44
N ALA A 294 -8.23 -1.96 -18.41
CA ALA A 294 -7.31 -1.39 -17.42
C ALA A 294 -7.80 -1.58 -15.97
N ALA A 295 -9.11 -1.39 -15.72
CA ALA A 295 -9.73 -1.61 -14.41
C ALA A 295 -9.64 -3.08 -13.99
N GLN A 296 -9.90 -4.00 -14.93
CA GLN A 296 -9.81 -5.43 -14.70
C GLN A 296 -8.37 -5.85 -14.40
N GLN A 297 -7.40 -5.41 -15.21
CA GLN A 297 -5.98 -5.71 -15.01
C GLN A 297 -5.46 -5.18 -13.67
N CYS A 298 -5.86 -3.96 -13.31
CA CYS A 298 -5.48 -3.38 -12.03
C CYS A 298 -6.35 -3.87 -10.86
N ARG A 299 -7.43 -4.60 -11.11
CA ARG A 299 -8.40 -5.04 -10.08
C ARG A 299 -9.02 -3.87 -9.30
N HIS A 300 -9.34 -2.78 -9.99
CA HIS A 300 -10.03 -1.64 -9.36
C HIS A 300 -11.50 -1.97 -9.11
N LYS A 301 -11.94 -1.75 -7.88
CA LYS A 301 -13.34 -1.97 -7.47
C LYS A 301 -14.26 -0.80 -7.80
N SER A 302 -13.71 0.37 -8.14
CA SER A 302 -14.49 1.57 -8.43
C SER A 302 -14.02 2.23 -9.71
N LYS A 303 -14.99 2.62 -10.55
CA LYS A 303 -14.77 3.31 -11.82
C LYS A 303 -13.92 4.60 -11.66
N PRO A 304 -14.14 5.45 -10.63
CA PRO A 304 -13.32 6.66 -10.42
C PRO A 304 -11.84 6.38 -10.14
N THR A 305 -11.48 5.16 -9.73
CA THR A 305 -10.06 4.80 -9.52
C THR A 305 -9.36 4.57 -10.86
N THR A 306 -10.08 4.10 -11.88
CA THR A 306 -9.51 3.84 -13.21
C THR A 306 -9.60 5.06 -14.13
N GLU A 307 -10.63 5.91 -14.00
CA GLU A 307 -10.76 7.18 -14.75
C GLU A 307 -9.56 8.12 -14.56
N LYS A 308 -8.79 7.91 -13.48
CA LYS A 308 -7.50 8.56 -13.26
C LYS A 308 -6.51 8.34 -14.40
N TYR A 309 -6.50 7.18 -15.06
CA TYR A 309 -5.50 6.90 -16.10
C TYR A 309 -5.81 7.55 -17.45
N GLU A 310 -7.09 7.88 -17.71
CA GLU A 310 -7.55 8.49 -18.96
C GLU A 310 -7.01 9.93 -19.16
N ARG A 311 -6.84 10.67 -18.06
CA ARG A 311 -6.42 12.09 -18.08
C ARG A 311 -4.92 12.30 -18.31
N SER A 312 -4.17 11.24 -18.59
CA SER A 312 -2.71 11.28 -18.75
C SER A 312 -2.26 11.28 -20.21
N SER A 313 -3.18 11.09 -21.17
CA SER A 313 -2.90 10.90 -22.60
C SER A 313 -2.73 12.19 -23.41
N VAL A 314 -2.69 13.36 -22.74
CA VAL A 314 -2.36 14.62 -23.40
C VAL A 314 -0.85 14.82 -23.27
N ASP A 315 -0.10 14.26 -24.21
CA ASP A 315 1.11 14.84 -24.83
C ASP A 315 1.75 13.77 -25.75
N ILE A 316 1.63 14.00 -27.07
CA ILE A 316 2.32 13.28 -28.16
C ILE A 316 3.71 13.86 -28.35
#